data_AF-A0A8J6Z6N3-F1
#
_entry.id   AF-A0A8J6Z6N3-F1
#
_cell.length_a   1.000
_cell.length_b   1.000
_cell.length_c   1.000
_cell.angle_alpha   90.00
_cell.angle_beta   90.00
_cell.angle_gamma   90.00
#
_symmetry.space_group_name_H-M   'P 1'
#
loop_
_entity.id
_entity.type
_entity.pdbx_description
1 polymer ?
#
loop_
_entity_poly.entity_id
_entity_poly.type
_entity_poly.pdbx_seq_one_letter_code
_entity_poly.pdbx_strand_id
1 'polypeptide(L)'
;MTELIHATLALPGLLPVLLVTFAAGLVYGFAGFGAALIYMPLATVWVDPSVAVAGLSLSALASLVTVVPRAIRQVEPGPTLLMVAAAFLTAPLGIWVLRSTDPLALRWITSACVALTLAGLMTGWRYRAVPGRLARAAVGAATGIVGGATGLSGPVVILFHLGGQGSAAANRANTLVFLTFLSLLLLPQLAFQGLLSAQAIGLGLLQLLPYAAGCRLGQALFDPARERLYRRSAYLLIAVAVLLGLPLE
;
A
#
# COMPACT_ATOMS: atom_id res chain seq x y z
N MET A 1 15.83 -12.06 -21.18
CA MET A 1 14.42 -12.34 -20.82
C MET A 1 14.28 -13.71 -20.15
N THR A 2 14.93 -14.76 -20.65
CA THR A 2 14.94 -16.10 -20.05
C THR A 2 15.57 -16.14 -18.65
N GLU A 3 16.71 -15.46 -18.45
CA GLU A 3 17.36 -15.24 -17.13
C GLU A 3 16.42 -14.53 -16.12
N LEU A 4 15.64 -13.55 -16.59
CA LEU A 4 14.68 -12.79 -15.78
C LEU A 4 13.59 -13.70 -15.20
N ILE A 5 13.07 -14.59 -16.05
CA ILE A 5 12.00 -15.53 -15.70
C ILE A 5 12.55 -16.61 -14.76
N HIS A 6 13.73 -17.16 -15.02
CA HIS A 6 14.35 -18.16 -14.15
C HIS A 6 14.70 -17.61 -12.75
N ALA A 7 15.28 -16.41 -12.65
CA ALA A 7 15.58 -15.79 -11.36
C ALA A 7 14.31 -15.48 -10.53
N THR A 8 13.20 -15.14 -11.20
CA THR A 8 11.93 -14.86 -10.51
C THR A 8 11.20 -16.15 -10.12
N LEU A 9 11.23 -17.18 -10.97
CA LEU A 9 10.64 -18.49 -10.68
C LEU A 9 11.42 -19.28 -9.61
N ALA A 10 12.70 -18.97 -9.43
CA ALA A 10 13.56 -19.58 -8.42
C ALA A 10 13.41 -18.96 -7.01
N LEU A 11 12.60 -17.90 -6.85
CA LEU A 11 12.36 -17.29 -5.54
C LEU A 11 11.72 -18.31 -4.58
N PRO A 12 12.40 -18.69 -3.48
CA PRO A 12 11.77 -19.50 -2.45
C PRO A 12 10.61 -18.68 -1.86
N GLY A 13 9.38 -19.15 -2.04
CA GLY A 13 8.19 -18.43 -1.57
C GLY A 13 7.43 -17.61 -2.63
N LEU A 14 7.73 -17.76 -3.93
CA LEU A 14 6.97 -17.07 -4.99
C LEU A 14 5.45 -17.32 -4.90
N LEU A 15 5.03 -18.58 -4.73
CA LEU A 15 3.60 -18.91 -4.62
C LEU A 15 2.94 -18.25 -3.39
N PRO A 16 3.48 -18.36 -2.17
CA PRO A 16 3.02 -17.57 -1.02
C PRO A 16 2.91 -16.07 -1.32
N VAL A 17 3.93 -15.47 -1.94
CA VAL A 17 3.94 -14.04 -2.28
C VAL A 17 2.80 -13.70 -3.25
N LEU A 18 2.55 -14.51 -4.29
CA LEU A 18 1.44 -14.27 -5.22
C LEU A 18 0.06 -14.42 -4.55
N LEU A 19 -0.10 -15.38 -3.62
CA LEU A 19 -1.32 -15.54 -2.83
C LEU A 19 -1.55 -14.34 -1.91
N VAL A 20 -0.49 -13.86 -1.26
CA VAL A 20 -0.52 -12.65 -0.43
C VAL A 20 -0.86 -11.43 -1.27
N THR A 21 -0.28 -11.29 -2.48
CA THR A 21 -0.62 -10.22 -3.42
C THR A 21 -2.09 -10.27 -3.81
N PHE A 22 -2.65 -11.45 -4.08
CA PHE A 22 -4.08 -11.61 -4.36
C PHE A 22 -4.94 -11.18 -3.17
N ALA A 23 -4.61 -11.63 -1.95
CA ALA A 23 -5.33 -11.25 -0.73
C ALA A 23 -5.23 -9.74 -0.45
N ALA A 24 -4.05 -9.15 -0.66
CA ALA A 24 -3.82 -7.71 -0.56
C ALA A 24 -4.67 -6.93 -1.57
N GLY A 25 -4.72 -7.39 -2.83
CA GLY A 25 -5.57 -6.83 -3.88
C GLY A 25 -7.05 -6.98 -3.55
N LEU A 26 -7.48 -8.11 -3.00
CA LEU A 26 -8.86 -8.36 -2.56
C LEU A 26 -9.31 -7.35 -1.52
N VAL A 27 -8.51 -7.17 -0.46
CA VAL A 27 -8.80 -6.20 0.62
C VAL A 27 -8.79 -4.77 0.07
N TYR A 28 -7.81 -4.43 -0.76
CA TYR A 28 -7.74 -3.13 -1.40
C TYR A 28 -8.94 -2.85 -2.31
N GLY A 29 -9.41 -3.85 -3.07
CA GLY A 29 -10.55 -3.74 -3.97
C GLY A 29 -11.84 -3.34 -3.27
N PHE A 30 -12.14 -3.90 -2.10
CA PHE A 30 -13.34 -3.53 -1.34
C PHE A 30 -13.09 -2.35 -0.39
N ALA A 31 -12.02 -2.38 0.41
CA ALA A 31 -11.76 -1.40 1.47
C ALA A 31 -11.16 -0.09 0.95
N GLY A 32 -10.47 -0.12 -0.19
CA GLY A 32 -9.74 1.02 -0.75
C GLY A 32 -8.38 1.29 -0.12
N PHE A 33 -7.94 0.43 0.81
CA PHE A 33 -6.63 0.48 1.48
C PHE A 33 -6.23 -0.93 1.95
N GLY A 34 -5.06 -1.04 2.58
CA GLY A 34 -4.68 -2.27 3.28
C GLY A 34 -3.87 -3.27 2.47
N ALA A 35 -3.71 -3.05 1.15
CA ALA A 35 -2.82 -3.87 0.32
C ALA A 35 -1.42 -3.98 0.93
N ALA A 36 -0.76 -2.83 1.15
CA ALA A 36 0.57 -2.80 1.73
C ALA A 36 0.62 -3.32 3.19
N LEU A 37 -0.44 -3.10 3.97
CA LEU A 37 -0.54 -3.55 5.36
C LEU A 37 -0.57 -5.09 5.48
N ILE A 38 -1.06 -5.77 4.46
CA ILE A 38 -1.06 -7.24 4.38
C ILE A 38 0.21 -7.72 3.68
N TYR A 39 0.54 -7.10 2.55
CA TYR A 39 1.61 -7.54 1.68
C TYR A 39 3.00 -7.37 2.31
N MET A 40 3.34 -6.19 2.84
CA MET A 40 4.70 -5.92 3.30
C MET A 40 5.18 -6.84 4.44
N PRO A 41 4.43 -7.04 5.54
CA PRO A 41 4.91 -7.90 6.63
C PRO A 41 5.05 -9.37 6.19
N LEU A 42 4.21 -9.85 5.26
CA LEU A 42 4.26 -11.23 4.78
C LEU A 42 5.31 -11.41 3.68
N ALA A 43 5.33 -10.57 2.65
CA ALA A 43 6.24 -10.71 1.52
C ALA A 43 7.71 -10.57 1.93
N THR A 44 8.00 -9.73 2.94
CA THR A 44 9.37 -9.51 3.44
C THR A 44 9.95 -10.67 4.25
N VAL A 45 9.17 -11.72 4.50
CA VAL A 45 9.66 -13.00 5.02
C VAL A 45 10.48 -13.75 3.95
N TRP A 46 10.10 -13.64 2.68
CA TRP A 46 10.70 -14.39 1.56
C TRP A 46 11.54 -13.53 0.63
N VAL A 47 11.29 -12.23 0.59
CA VAL A 47 11.85 -11.32 -0.40
C VAL A 47 12.42 -10.09 0.29
N ASP A 48 13.57 -9.59 -0.18
CA ASP A 48 14.16 -8.38 0.37
C ASP A 48 13.18 -7.21 0.39
N PRO A 49 13.17 -6.36 1.44
CA PRO A 49 12.24 -5.24 1.55
C PRO A 49 12.22 -4.34 0.32
N SER A 50 13.38 -4.01 -0.26
CA SER A 50 13.46 -3.17 -1.47
C SER A 50 12.76 -3.81 -2.67
N VAL A 51 12.96 -5.11 -2.90
CA VAL A 51 12.32 -5.88 -3.97
C VAL A 51 10.82 -5.99 -3.72
N ALA A 52 10.40 -6.19 -2.48
CA ALA A 52 8.99 -6.25 -2.10
C ALA A 52 8.28 -4.90 -2.33
N VAL A 53 8.89 -3.77 -1.91
CA VAL A 53 8.36 -2.41 -2.12
C VAL A 53 8.20 -2.10 -3.62
N ALA A 54 9.23 -2.39 -4.40
CA ALA A 54 9.22 -2.15 -5.84
C ALA A 54 8.22 -3.06 -6.57
N GLY A 55 8.17 -4.35 -6.22
CA GLY A 55 7.20 -5.30 -6.76
C GLY A 55 5.75 -4.91 -6.45
N LEU A 56 5.46 -4.53 -5.20
CA LEU A 56 4.15 -4.04 -4.81
C LEU A 56 3.78 -2.76 -5.58
N SER A 57 4.70 -1.79 -5.67
CA SER A 57 4.46 -0.53 -6.37
C SER A 57 4.13 -0.75 -7.84
N LEU A 58 4.81 -1.70 -8.50
CA LEU A 58 4.56 -2.10 -9.88
C LEU A 58 3.21 -2.83 -10.00
N SER A 59 2.94 -3.80 -9.13
CA SER A 59 1.67 -4.54 -9.15
C SER A 59 0.46 -3.65 -8.88
N ALA A 60 0.62 -2.63 -8.02
CA ALA A 60 -0.40 -1.65 -7.69
C ALA A 60 -0.85 -0.82 -8.90
N LEU A 61 -0.06 -0.74 -9.98
CA LEU A 61 -0.48 -0.10 -11.24
C LEU A 61 -1.69 -0.77 -11.86
N ALA A 62 -1.94 -2.05 -11.58
CA ALA A 62 -3.19 -2.70 -11.99
C ALA A 62 -4.44 -1.97 -11.44
N SER A 63 -4.31 -1.19 -10.36
CA SER A 63 -5.37 -0.34 -9.83
C SER A 63 -5.86 0.70 -10.83
N LEU A 64 -4.98 1.18 -11.73
CA LEU A 64 -5.30 2.20 -12.75
C LEU A 64 -6.42 1.75 -13.69
N VAL A 65 -6.50 0.45 -13.99
CA VAL A 65 -7.49 -0.13 -14.90
C VAL A 65 -8.62 -0.87 -14.17
N THR A 66 -8.50 -1.09 -12.87
CA THR A 66 -9.49 -1.85 -12.07
C THR A 66 -10.36 -0.93 -11.22
N VAL A 67 -9.77 -0.19 -10.29
CA VAL A 67 -10.52 0.57 -9.27
C VAL A 67 -10.55 2.08 -9.54
N VAL A 68 -9.48 2.65 -10.11
CA VAL A 68 -9.35 4.09 -10.39
C VAL A 68 -10.43 4.64 -11.32
N PRO A 69 -10.86 3.96 -12.41
CA PRO A 69 -11.84 4.53 -13.34
C PRO A 69 -13.20 4.85 -12.70
N ARG A 70 -13.58 4.09 -11.65
CA ARG A 70 -14.78 4.38 -10.86
C ARG A 70 -14.50 5.42 -9.76
N ALA A 71 -13.35 5.34 -9.11
CA ALA A 71 -12.96 6.24 -8.02
C ALA A 71 -12.75 7.68 -8.47
N ILE A 72 -12.21 7.91 -9.68
CA ILE A 72 -11.91 9.26 -10.18
C ILE A 72 -13.15 10.16 -10.31
N ARG A 73 -14.35 9.57 -10.39
CA ARG A 73 -15.62 10.32 -10.44
C ARG A 73 -16.04 10.89 -9.08
N GLN A 74 -15.45 10.41 -7.99
CA GLN A 74 -15.80 10.77 -6.61
C GLN A 74 -14.61 11.39 -5.86
N VAL A 75 -13.48 11.57 -6.55
CA VAL A 75 -12.27 12.13 -5.97
C VAL A 75 -12.39 13.64 -5.83
N GLU A 76 -11.77 14.20 -4.79
CA GLU A 76 -11.51 15.64 -4.68
C GLU A 76 -10.11 15.91 -5.24
N PRO A 77 -9.97 16.40 -6.49
CA PRO A 77 -8.68 16.41 -7.19
C PRO A 77 -7.67 17.38 -6.57
N GLY A 78 -8.08 18.60 -6.19
CA GLY A 78 -7.18 19.58 -5.60
C GLY A 78 -6.52 19.09 -4.29
N PRO A 79 -7.32 18.63 -3.30
CA PRO A 79 -6.81 18.02 -2.08
C PRO A 79 -5.90 16.82 -2.31
N THR A 80 -6.34 15.89 -3.17
CA THR A 80 -5.61 14.66 -3.46
C THR A 80 -4.28 14.96 -4.14
N LEU A 81 -4.27 15.87 -5.11
CA LEU A 81 -3.06 16.29 -5.82
C LEU A 81 -2.05 16.97 -4.89
N LEU A 82 -2.51 17.80 -3.96
CA LEU A 82 -1.63 18.42 -2.96
C LEU A 82 -0.94 17.36 -2.10
N MET A 83 -1.69 16.35 -1.64
CA MET A 83 -1.14 15.26 -0.84
C MET A 83 -0.15 14.41 -1.67
N VAL A 84 -0.50 14.08 -2.91
CA VAL A 84 0.36 13.33 -3.83
C VAL A 84 1.65 14.10 -4.10
N ALA A 85 1.59 15.41 -4.36
CA ALA A 85 2.76 16.24 -4.59
C ALA A 85 3.67 16.30 -3.35
N ALA A 86 3.10 16.49 -2.15
CA ALA A 86 3.87 16.47 -0.91
C ALA A 86 4.51 15.10 -0.65
N ALA A 87 3.79 14.01 -0.91
CA ALA A 87 4.31 12.66 -0.79
C ALA A 87 5.44 12.40 -1.80
N PHE A 88 5.27 12.83 -3.05
CA PHE A 88 6.29 12.69 -4.10
C PHE A 88 7.59 13.43 -3.74
N LEU A 89 7.50 14.64 -3.21
CA LEU A 89 8.69 15.44 -2.83
C LEU A 89 9.46 14.84 -1.65
N THR A 90 8.78 14.11 -0.77
CA THR A 90 9.36 13.56 0.46
C THR A 90 9.68 12.07 0.37
N ALA A 91 9.10 11.36 -0.59
CA ALA A 91 9.38 9.95 -0.86
C ALA A 91 10.87 9.63 -1.06
N PRO A 92 11.71 10.47 -1.71
CA PRO A 92 13.14 10.21 -1.81
C PRO A 92 13.84 10.07 -0.45
N LEU A 93 13.38 10.80 0.58
CA LEU A 93 13.91 10.67 1.95
C LEU A 93 13.53 9.32 2.55
N GLY A 94 12.28 8.88 2.35
CA GLY A 94 11.85 7.54 2.76
C GLY A 94 12.64 6.45 2.03
N ILE A 95 12.80 6.56 0.72
CA ILE A 95 13.57 5.59 -0.07
C ILE A 95 15.05 5.57 0.35
N TRP A 96 15.61 6.73 0.73
CA TRP A 96 16.96 6.78 1.30
C TRP A 96 17.05 5.99 2.62
N VAL A 97 16.03 6.07 3.49
CA VAL A 97 15.93 5.23 4.70
C VAL A 97 15.83 3.75 4.31
N LEU A 98 14.98 3.39 3.35
CA LEU A 98 14.85 2.02 2.84
C LEU A 98 16.19 1.46 2.34
N ARG A 99 17.01 2.28 1.68
CA ARG A 99 18.31 1.87 1.16
C ARG A 99 19.41 1.78 2.23
N SER A 100 19.37 2.66 3.23
CA SER A 100 20.45 2.82 4.21
C SER A 100 20.23 2.06 5.52
N THR A 101 19.03 1.49 5.72
CA THR A 101 18.67 0.77 6.93
C THR A 101 18.82 -0.74 6.74
N ASP A 102 19.27 -1.42 7.80
CA ASP A 102 19.34 -2.87 7.84
C ASP A 102 17.96 -3.53 7.57
N PRO A 103 17.89 -4.60 6.74
CA PRO A 103 16.63 -5.26 6.40
C PRO A 103 15.83 -5.77 7.61
N LEU A 104 16.49 -6.27 8.66
CA LEU A 104 15.81 -6.75 9.86
C LEU A 104 15.16 -5.58 10.62
N ALA A 105 15.88 -4.46 10.74
CA ALA A 105 15.33 -3.24 11.33
C ALA A 105 14.12 -2.71 10.53
N LEU A 106 14.17 -2.76 9.20
CA LEU A 106 13.02 -2.38 8.36
C LEU A 106 11.81 -3.29 8.54
N ARG A 107 12.00 -4.60 8.72
CA ARG A 107 10.92 -5.55 9.02
C ARG A 107 10.25 -5.24 10.37
N TRP A 108 11.03 -4.89 11.39
CA TRP A 108 10.51 -4.42 12.67
C TRP A 108 9.75 -3.10 12.57
N ILE A 109 10.32 -2.09 11.90
CA ILE A 109 9.67 -0.79 11.67
C ILE A 109 8.36 -0.97 10.92
N THR A 110 8.36 -1.77 9.85
CA THR A 110 7.17 -2.07 9.05
C THR A 110 6.10 -2.73 9.92
N SER A 111 6.45 -3.78 10.67
CA SER A 111 5.51 -4.48 11.56
C SER A 111 4.92 -3.55 12.62
N ALA A 112 5.74 -2.70 13.24
CA ALA A 112 5.31 -1.69 14.20
C ALA A 112 4.35 -0.67 13.55
N CYS A 113 4.68 -0.16 12.35
CA CYS A 113 3.80 0.73 11.60
C CYS A 113 2.45 0.08 11.28
N VAL A 114 2.43 -1.18 10.85
CA VAL A 114 1.18 -1.91 10.59
C VAL A 114 0.38 -2.08 11.88
N ALA A 115 1.01 -2.48 12.99
CA ALA A 115 0.35 -2.65 14.29
C ALA A 115 -0.25 -1.34 14.82
N LEU A 116 0.50 -0.24 14.76
CA LEU A 116 0.03 1.09 15.15
C LEU A 116 -1.14 1.56 14.27
N THR A 117 -1.06 1.29 12.96
CA THR A 117 -2.15 1.60 12.03
C THR A 117 -3.40 0.82 12.39
N LEU A 118 -3.27 -0.49 12.64
CA LEU A 118 -4.39 -1.35 13.03
C LEU A 118 -5.02 -0.87 14.35
N ALA A 119 -4.21 -0.56 15.36
CA ALA A 119 -4.68 -0.02 16.63
C ALA A 119 -5.47 1.29 16.40
N GLY A 120 -4.93 2.22 15.62
CA GLY A 120 -5.61 3.46 15.25
C GLY A 120 -6.94 3.22 14.54
N LEU A 121 -6.99 2.27 13.60
CA LEU A 121 -8.21 1.91 12.88
C LEU A 121 -9.28 1.28 13.80
N MET A 122 -8.86 0.53 14.83
CA MET A 122 -9.76 -0.08 15.81
C MET A 122 -10.37 0.96 16.76
N THR A 123 -9.68 2.06 17.05
CA THR A 123 -10.27 3.15 17.87
C THR A 123 -11.48 3.80 17.20
N GLY A 124 -11.53 3.79 15.86
CA GLY A 124 -12.56 4.51 15.10
C GLY A 124 -12.55 6.02 15.35
N TRP A 125 -11.41 6.58 15.77
CA TRP A 125 -11.28 8.00 16.09
C TRP A 125 -11.68 8.90 14.91
N ARG A 126 -12.45 9.96 15.20
CA ARG A 126 -12.88 10.96 14.22
C ARG A 126 -12.61 12.36 14.75
N TYR A 127 -11.95 13.20 13.95
CA TYR A 127 -11.74 14.61 14.24
C TYR A 127 -12.81 15.47 13.55
N ARG A 128 -13.22 16.56 14.22
CA ARG A 128 -14.29 17.45 13.71
C ARG A 128 -13.78 18.57 12.80
N ALA A 129 -12.49 18.89 12.85
CA ALA A 129 -11.91 19.99 12.09
C ALA A 129 -11.90 19.70 10.58
N VAL A 130 -12.14 20.72 9.76
CA VAL A 130 -11.88 20.65 8.31
C VAL A 130 -10.39 20.90 8.09
N PRO A 131 -9.62 19.92 7.60
CA PRO A 131 -8.18 20.05 7.51
C PRO A 131 -7.82 21.06 6.41
N GLY A 132 -7.03 22.08 6.77
CA GLY A 132 -6.49 23.05 5.83
C GLY A 132 -5.42 22.47 4.90
N ARG A 133 -4.90 23.30 3.98
CA ARG A 133 -3.87 22.88 3.00
C ARG A 133 -2.60 22.37 3.70
N LEU A 134 -2.14 23.03 4.76
CA LEU A 134 -0.94 22.64 5.49
C LEU A 134 -1.07 21.24 6.13
N ALA A 135 -2.22 20.96 6.75
CA ALA A 135 -2.47 19.65 7.35
C ALA A 135 -2.47 18.52 6.29
N ARG A 136 -3.10 18.76 5.14
CA ARG A 136 -3.11 17.81 4.01
C ARG A 136 -1.68 17.60 3.46
N ALA A 137 -0.93 18.67 3.27
CA ALA A 137 0.46 18.60 2.83
C ALA A 137 1.33 17.83 3.84
N ALA A 138 1.15 18.05 5.15
CA ALA A 138 1.87 17.32 6.19
C ALA A 138 1.54 15.82 6.19
N VAL A 139 0.27 15.45 6.01
CA VAL A 139 -0.15 14.05 5.87
C VAL A 139 0.45 13.43 4.61
N GLY A 140 0.41 14.13 3.48
CA GLY A 140 1.06 13.68 2.24
C GLY A 140 2.56 13.48 2.43
N ALA A 141 3.26 14.45 3.03
CA ALA A 141 4.69 14.39 3.33
C ALA A 141 5.04 13.21 4.24
N ALA A 142 4.32 13.04 5.35
CA ALA A 142 4.50 11.90 6.24
C ALA A 142 4.23 10.56 5.54
N THR A 143 3.24 10.53 4.64
CA THR A 143 2.97 9.35 3.81
C THR A 143 4.11 9.05 2.83
N GLY A 144 4.72 10.07 2.24
CA GLY A 144 5.90 9.92 1.37
C GLY A 144 7.08 9.33 2.12
N ILE A 145 7.39 9.85 3.31
CA ILE A 145 8.50 9.36 4.14
C ILE A 145 8.23 7.92 4.60
N VAL A 146 7.07 7.65 5.21
CA VAL A 146 6.73 6.31 5.72
C VAL A 146 6.59 5.32 4.57
N GLY A 147 5.88 5.70 3.50
CA GLY A 147 5.66 4.87 2.32
C GLY A 147 6.94 4.58 1.55
N GLY A 148 7.84 5.55 1.41
CA GLY A 148 9.15 5.34 0.79
C GLY A 148 10.07 4.44 1.62
N ALA A 149 10.05 4.57 2.95
CA ALA A 149 10.89 3.78 3.85
C ALA A 149 10.43 2.33 4.01
N THR A 150 9.11 2.10 4.03
CA THR A 150 8.53 0.81 4.43
C THR A 150 7.67 0.16 3.35
N GLY A 151 7.39 0.83 2.23
CA GLY A 151 6.35 0.43 1.27
C GLY A 151 4.92 0.66 1.75
N LEU A 152 4.72 1.08 2.99
CA LEU A 152 3.41 1.32 3.58
C LEU A 152 2.91 2.72 3.23
N SER A 153 2.43 2.91 2.00
CA SER A 153 1.82 4.17 1.58
C SER A 153 0.42 4.41 2.18
N GLY A 154 -0.21 3.35 2.72
CA GLY A 154 -1.58 3.36 3.25
C GLY A 154 -1.80 3.99 4.64
N PRO A 155 -1.02 3.65 5.68
CA PRO A 155 -1.22 4.05 7.07
C PRO A 155 -1.61 5.49 7.35
N VAL A 156 -0.76 6.42 6.93
CA VAL A 156 -0.87 7.82 7.32
C VAL A 156 -2.09 8.45 6.65
N VAL A 157 -2.30 8.16 5.36
CA VAL A 157 -3.44 8.67 4.60
C VAL A 157 -4.78 8.04 5.02
N ILE A 158 -4.81 6.75 5.36
CA ILE A 158 -6.08 6.09 5.74
C ILE A 158 -6.56 6.57 7.11
N LEU A 159 -5.66 6.73 8.08
CA LEU A 159 -6.01 7.29 9.39
C LEU A 159 -6.52 8.73 9.25
N PHE A 160 -5.92 9.51 8.36
CA PHE A 160 -6.39 10.85 8.06
C PHE A 160 -7.79 10.86 7.42
N HIS A 161 -8.00 10.12 6.32
CA HIS A 161 -9.30 10.13 5.64
C HIS A 161 -10.43 9.55 6.50
N LEU A 162 -10.20 8.42 7.20
CA LEU A 162 -11.22 7.82 8.08
C LEU A 162 -11.48 8.65 9.35
N GLY A 163 -10.48 9.39 9.82
CA GLY A 163 -10.65 10.35 10.90
C GLY A 163 -11.49 11.57 10.51
N GLY A 164 -11.58 11.88 9.22
CA GLY A 164 -12.31 13.05 8.73
C GLY A 164 -13.84 12.92 8.71
N GLN A 165 -14.47 13.99 8.23
CA GLN A 165 -15.92 14.11 8.06
C GLN A 165 -16.41 13.73 6.65
N GLY A 166 -15.50 13.30 5.76
CA GLY A 166 -15.85 12.86 4.41
C GLY A 166 -16.78 11.64 4.42
N SER A 167 -17.61 11.50 3.37
CA SER A 167 -18.40 10.28 3.18
C SER A 167 -17.47 9.08 2.97
N ALA A 168 -17.92 7.88 3.35
CA ALA A 168 -17.14 6.65 3.16
C ALA A 168 -16.73 6.46 1.68
N ALA A 169 -17.62 6.82 0.76
CA ALA A 169 -17.37 6.77 -0.68
C ALA A 169 -16.26 7.74 -1.13
N ALA A 170 -16.31 9.01 -0.69
CA ALA A 170 -15.30 10.01 -1.02
C ALA A 170 -13.93 9.67 -0.40
N ASN A 171 -13.90 9.26 0.88
CA ASN A 171 -12.68 8.84 1.56
C ASN A 171 -12.03 7.65 0.87
N ARG A 172 -12.83 6.66 0.46
CA ARG A 172 -12.37 5.51 -0.32
C ARG A 172 -11.81 5.93 -1.67
N ALA A 173 -12.52 6.80 -2.40
CA ALA A 173 -12.07 7.29 -3.70
C ALA A 173 -10.76 8.08 -3.60
N ASN A 174 -10.66 9.04 -2.67
CA ASN A 174 -9.46 9.82 -2.41
C ASN A 174 -8.28 8.93 -2.03
N THR A 175 -8.48 7.95 -1.16
CA THR A 175 -7.42 7.02 -0.75
C THR A 175 -6.95 6.14 -1.91
N LEU A 176 -7.88 5.55 -2.67
CA LEU A 176 -7.56 4.72 -3.83
C LEU A 176 -6.74 5.48 -4.88
N VAL A 177 -7.19 6.68 -5.24
CA VAL A 177 -6.50 7.53 -6.22
C VAL A 177 -5.14 7.94 -5.67
N PHE A 178 -5.07 8.45 -4.45
CA PHE A 178 -3.81 8.82 -3.81
C PHE A 178 -2.79 7.67 -3.81
N LEU A 179 -3.18 6.48 -3.34
CA LEU A 179 -2.27 5.33 -3.22
C LEU A 179 -1.81 4.81 -4.58
N THR A 180 -2.71 4.79 -5.56
CA THR A 180 -2.36 4.32 -6.92
C THR A 180 -1.38 5.29 -7.59
N PHE A 181 -1.64 6.59 -7.51
CA PHE A 181 -0.75 7.60 -8.09
C PHE A 181 0.58 7.68 -7.36
N LEU A 182 0.60 7.56 -6.03
CA LEU A 182 1.84 7.50 -5.27
C LEU A 182 2.68 6.27 -5.67
N SER A 183 2.05 5.09 -5.84
CA SER A 183 2.74 3.89 -6.31
C SER A 183 3.36 4.07 -7.70
N LEU A 184 2.63 4.72 -8.62
CA LEU A 184 3.14 5.07 -9.94
C LEU A 184 4.34 6.02 -9.86
N LEU A 185 4.27 7.04 -9.02
CA LEU A 185 5.32 8.04 -8.87
C LEU A 185 6.54 7.56 -8.08
N LEU A 186 6.39 6.50 -7.26
CA LEU A 186 7.51 5.87 -6.56
C LEU A 186 8.43 5.09 -7.51
N LEU A 187 7.89 4.48 -8.57
CA LEU A 187 8.69 3.68 -9.52
C LEU A 187 9.89 4.42 -10.14
N PRO A 188 9.75 5.64 -10.71
CA PRO A 188 10.90 6.37 -11.22
C PRO A 188 11.90 6.76 -10.13
N GLN A 189 11.45 7.00 -8.89
CA GLN A 189 12.35 7.30 -7.77
C GLN A 189 13.14 6.07 -7.34
N LEU A 190 12.48 4.90 -7.26
CA LEU A 190 13.12 3.62 -6.98
C LEU A 190 14.14 3.26 -8.08
N ALA A 191 13.79 3.52 -9.35
CA ALA A 191 14.71 3.33 -10.47
C ALA A 191 15.94 4.24 -10.36
N PHE A 192 15.74 5.54 -10.08
CA PHE A 192 16.83 6.51 -9.91
C PHE A 192 17.76 6.15 -8.76
N GLN A 193 17.24 5.58 -7.67
CA GLN A 193 18.04 5.11 -6.53
C GLN A 193 18.61 3.70 -6.69
N GLY A 194 18.41 3.05 -7.85
CA GLY A 194 18.94 1.71 -8.14
C GLY A 194 18.22 0.56 -7.44
N LEU A 195 17.02 0.80 -6.91
CA LEU A 195 16.21 -0.20 -6.18
C LEU A 195 15.20 -0.93 -7.08
N LEU A 196 15.02 -0.48 -8.33
CA LEU A 196 14.19 -1.17 -9.32
C LEU A 196 15.03 -2.24 -10.05
N SER A 197 15.40 -3.30 -9.32
CA SER A 197 16.19 -4.41 -9.87
C SER A 197 15.38 -5.23 -10.88
N ALA A 198 16.08 -5.99 -11.72
CA ALA A 198 15.48 -6.94 -12.66
C ALA A 198 14.53 -7.94 -11.96
N GLN A 199 14.91 -8.38 -10.75
CA GLN A 199 14.10 -9.25 -9.90
C GLN A 199 12.83 -8.56 -9.41
N ALA A 200 12.90 -7.30 -8.99
CA ALA A 200 11.74 -6.51 -8.57
C ALA A 200 10.75 -6.29 -9.71
N ILE A 201 11.26 -6.03 -10.91
CA ILE A 201 10.44 -5.89 -12.12
C ILE A 201 9.75 -7.23 -12.43
N GLY A 202 10.50 -8.33 -12.47
CA GLY A 202 9.95 -9.67 -12.70
C GLY A 202 8.85 -10.04 -11.70
N LEU A 203 9.12 -9.83 -10.41
CA LEU A 203 8.15 -10.08 -9.35
C LEU A 203 6.89 -9.22 -9.52
N GLY A 204 7.05 -7.90 -9.70
CA GLY A 204 5.93 -6.98 -9.86
C GLY A 204 5.08 -7.30 -11.10
N LEU A 205 5.69 -7.73 -12.21
CA LEU A 205 4.98 -8.17 -13.41
C LEU A 205 4.15 -9.43 -13.16
N LEU A 206 4.70 -10.44 -12.47
CA LEU A 206 3.93 -11.63 -12.08
C LEU A 206 2.80 -11.29 -11.11
N GLN A 207 3.00 -10.29 -10.26
CA GLN A 207 2.02 -9.82 -9.29
C GLN A 207 0.88 -8.99 -9.89
N LEU A 208 1.04 -8.42 -11.09
CA LEU A 208 0.00 -7.63 -11.74
C LEU A 208 -1.32 -8.40 -11.88
N LEU A 209 -1.26 -9.65 -12.34
CA LEU A 209 -2.45 -10.49 -12.55
C LEU A 209 -3.18 -10.83 -11.25
N PRO A 210 -2.54 -11.41 -10.22
CA PRO A 210 -3.21 -11.70 -8.95
C PRO A 210 -3.68 -10.42 -8.25
N TYR A 211 -2.92 -9.33 -8.31
CA TYR A 211 -3.35 -8.05 -7.73
C TYR A 211 -4.59 -7.51 -8.44
N ALA A 212 -4.61 -7.50 -9.77
CA ALA A 212 -5.75 -7.08 -10.58
C ALA A 212 -6.99 -7.95 -10.32
N ALA A 213 -6.81 -9.28 -10.28
CA ALA A 213 -7.89 -10.22 -10.00
C ALA A 213 -8.47 -10.01 -8.61
N GLY A 214 -7.61 -9.86 -7.59
CA GLY A 214 -8.02 -9.51 -6.23
C GLY A 214 -8.79 -8.19 -6.19
N CYS A 215 -8.27 -7.13 -6.82
CA CYS A 215 -8.93 -5.83 -6.87
C CYS A 215 -10.32 -5.89 -7.50
N ARG A 216 -10.46 -6.58 -8.65
CA ARG A 216 -11.75 -6.74 -9.33
C ARG A 216 -12.73 -7.55 -8.50
N LEU A 217 -12.28 -8.67 -7.94
CA LEU A 217 -13.12 -9.52 -7.09
C LEU A 217 -13.55 -8.77 -5.82
N GLY A 218 -12.63 -8.08 -5.14
CA GLY A 218 -12.93 -7.28 -3.96
C GLY A 218 -13.93 -6.18 -4.26
N GLN A 219 -13.73 -5.45 -5.37
CA GLN A 219 -14.67 -4.43 -5.80
C GLN A 219 -16.06 -5.00 -6.16
N ALA A 220 -16.12 -6.20 -6.76
CA ALA A 220 -17.37 -6.86 -7.11
C ALA A 220 -18.12 -7.42 -5.88
N LEU A 221 -17.39 -7.89 -4.86
CA LEU A 221 -17.95 -8.37 -3.61
C LEU A 221 -18.38 -7.23 -2.68
N PHE A 222 -17.93 -5.99 -2.92
CA PHE A 222 -18.24 -4.87 -2.06
C PHE A 222 -19.75 -4.56 -2.06
N ASP A 223 -20.36 -4.78 -0.90
CA ASP A 223 -21.75 -4.44 -0.60
C ASP A 223 -21.77 -3.33 0.48
N PRO A 224 -22.28 -2.12 0.16
CA PRO A 224 -22.40 -1.02 1.12
C PRO A 224 -23.15 -1.42 2.41
N ALA A 225 -24.13 -2.32 2.34
CA ALA A 225 -24.90 -2.75 3.50
C ALA A 225 -24.05 -3.57 4.50
N ARG A 226 -22.95 -4.17 4.03
CA ARG A 226 -22.05 -5.03 4.83
C ARG A 226 -20.71 -4.38 5.12
N GLU A 227 -20.58 -3.05 4.98
CA GLU A 227 -19.33 -2.30 5.19
C GLU A 227 -18.62 -2.66 6.51
N ARG A 228 -19.38 -2.83 7.60
CA ARG A 228 -18.83 -3.20 8.92
C ARG A 228 -18.17 -4.58 8.92
N LEU A 229 -18.77 -5.56 8.22
CA LEU A 229 -18.21 -6.91 8.10
C LEU A 229 -16.90 -6.86 7.32
N TYR A 230 -16.89 -6.17 6.19
CA TYR A 230 -15.71 -6.01 5.35
C TYR A 230 -14.55 -5.33 6.08
N ARG A 231 -14.83 -4.26 6.84
CA ARG A 231 -13.80 -3.62 7.68
C ARG A 231 -13.25 -4.56 8.75
N ARG A 232 -14.10 -5.33 9.43
CA ARG A 232 -13.65 -6.32 10.44
C ARG A 232 -12.79 -7.41 9.81
N SER A 233 -13.17 -7.92 8.64
CA SER A 233 -12.37 -8.90 7.91
C SER A 233 -11.02 -8.33 7.47
N ALA A 234 -10.97 -7.08 7.01
CA ALA A 234 -9.72 -6.40 6.70
C ALA A 234 -8.82 -6.27 7.95
N TYR A 235 -9.39 -5.91 9.10
CA TYR A 235 -8.64 -5.80 10.37
C TYR A 235 -8.10 -7.14 10.83
N LEU A 236 -8.88 -8.21 10.70
CA LEU A 236 -8.43 -9.57 11.01
C LEU A 236 -7.27 -9.98 10.10
N LEU A 237 -7.38 -9.74 8.79
CA LEU A 237 -6.31 -10.07 7.85
C LEU A 237 -5.03 -9.27 8.12
N ILE A 238 -5.16 -7.98 8.45
CA ILE A 238 -4.02 -7.15 8.84
C ILE A 238 -3.40 -7.66 10.15
N ALA A 239 -4.22 -8.03 11.14
CA ALA A 239 -3.72 -8.58 12.41
C ALA A 239 -2.94 -9.88 12.20
N VAL A 240 -3.49 -10.81 11.40
CA VAL A 240 -2.83 -12.05 11.03
C VAL A 240 -1.53 -11.77 10.26
N ALA A 241 -1.54 -10.82 9.32
CA ALA A 241 -0.36 -10.43 8.57
C ALA A 241 0.76 -9.88 9.47
N VAL A 242 0.43 -9.09 10.50
CA VAL A 242 1.40 -8.63 11.50
C VAL A 242 1.98 -9.83 12.25
N LEU A 243 1.13 -10.69 12.82
CA LEU A 243 1.58 -11.81 13.65
C LEU A 243 2.50 -12.77 12.88
N LEU A 244 2.15 -13.08 11.63
CA LEU A 244 2.94 -13.95 10.77
C LEU A 244 4.19 -13.27 10.18
N GLY A 245 4.19 -11.93 10.11
CA GLY A 245 5.31 -11.16 9.55
C GLY A 245 6.35 -10.72 10.58
N LEU A 246 6.11 -10.96 11.88
CA LEU A 246 7.06 -10.61 12.93
C LEU A 246 8.39 -11.35 12.71
N PRO A 247 9.53 -10.64 12.67
CA PRO A 247 10.83 -11.28 12.50
C PRO A 247 11.32 -11.86 13.84
N LEU A 248 10.69 -12.96 14.28
CA LEU A 248 11.02 -13.69 15.50
C LEU A 248 11.94 -14.90 15.26
N GLU A 249 12.35 -15.11 14.02
CA GLU A 249 13.24 -16.19 13.58
C GLU A 249 14.71 -15.74 13.54
#